data_AF-A0A933ZPV7-F1
#
_entry.id   AF-A0A933ZPV7-F1
#
_cell.length_a   1.000
_cell.length_b   1.000
_cell.length_c   1.000
_cell.angle_alpha   90.00
_cell.angle_beta   90.00
_cell.angle_gamma   90.00
#
_symmetry.space_group_name_H-M   'P 1'
#
loop_
_entity.id
_entity.type
_entity.pdbx_description
1 polymer ?
#
loop_
_entity_poly.entity_id
_entity_poly.type
_entity_poly.pdbx_seq_one_letter_code
_entity_poly.pdbx_strand_id
1 'polypeptide(L)'
;MLPERLQARARLALVFRGASTRWALPASAVLEVGAAPEGAAALRHGLPVEDFGKLLGEAPCTGPQKVTLVLDCAPPRALCVEAVEEVTDLAAAPFFRLPEGLGPGGLIRGALLHRGRLALELEPQALADHQPGSAPAPRSLLPPEESPARPPERSLVFEAGELGLIGMPLSLVTGVIRAESPCRVPFAAFGHRGLVHHERSILSVFDLALMAGRAQTKADLAVSLDVSGQALAVLTSRVVGMVAGFAGPSLAEPGGLRWHTPDGRTALFPEVEAWVFPRT
;
A
#
# COMPACT_ATOMS: atom_id res chain seq x y z
N MET A 1 -36.68 -28.56 -15.20
CA MET A 1 -35.25 -28.32 -14.96
C MET A 1 -35.03 -26.82 -14.90
N LEU A 2 -34.86 -26.26 -13.69
CA LEU A 2 -34.48 -24.87 -13.48
C LEU A 2 -32.94 -24.82 -13.34
N PRO A 3 -32.26 -23.82 -13.92
CA PRO A 3 -30.82 -23.73 -13.84
C PRO A 3 -30.42 -23.34 -12.42
N GLU A 4 -29.51 -24.11 -11.82
CA GLU A 4 -28.73 -23.75 -10.64
C GLU A 4 -27.95 -22.46 -10.95
N ARG A 5 -28.56 -21.32 -10.69
CA ARG A 5 -27.79 -20.13 -10.38
C ARG A 5 -27.02 -20.47 -9.11
N LEU A 6 -25.71 -20.66 -9.24
CA LEU A 6 -24.75 -20.56 -8.14
C LEU A 6 -25.19 -19.39 -7.26
N GLN A 7 -25.86 -19.67 -6.15
CA GLN A 7 -26.13 -18.69 -5.12
C GLN A 7 -24.77 -18.38 -4.52
N ALA A 8 -24.12 -17.33 -5.01
CA ALA A 8 -23.00 -16.74 -4.30
C ALA A 8 -23.51 -16.44 -2.89
N ARG A 9 -22.99 -17.18 -1.90
CA ARG A 9 -23.39 -17.03 -0.51
C ARG A 9 -23.12 -15.57 -0.14
N ALA A 10 -24.15 -14.87 0.33
CA ALA A 10 -24.03 -13.47 0.71
C ALA A 10 -22.84 -13.28 1.65
N ARG A 11 -22.00 -12.28 1.36
CA ARG A 11 -20.79 -11.97 2.11
C ARG A 11 -20.94 -10.57 2.68
N LEU A 12 -21.82 -10.47 3.67
CA LEU A 12 -22.07 -9.22 4.38
C LEU A 12 -20.82 -8.78 5.14
N ALA A 13 -20.41 -7.54 4.90
CA ALA A 13 -19.27 -6.91 5.55
C ALA A 13 -19.64 -5.52 6.06
N LEU A 14 -19.06 -5.14 7.19
CA LEU A 14 -19.04 -3.76 7.67
C LEU A 14 -17.81 -3.07 7.07
N VAL A 15 -18.04 -1.94 6.39
CA VAL A 15 -17.01 -1.10 5.79
C VAL A 15 -16.82 0.15 6.62
N PHE A 16 -15.58 0.46 6.98
CA PHE A 16 -15.24 1.56 7.87
C PHE A 16 -13.91 2.24 7.50
N ARG A 17 -13.66 3.42 8.08
CA ARG A 17 -12.39 4.14 7.97
C ARG A 17 -11.63 4.12 9.29
N GLY A 18 -10.32 3.96 9.19
CA GLY A 18 -9.41 4.01 10.32
C GLY A 18 -7.98 3.90 9.84
N ALA A 19 -7.04 4.46 10.60
CA ALA A 19 -5.62 4.42 10.26
C ALA A 19 -5.34 4.96 8.84
N SER A 20 -6.04 6.03 8.42
CA SER A 20 -5.93 6.64 7.09
C SER A 20 -6.22 5.70 5.90
N THR A 21 -6.97 4.62 6.09
CA THR A 21 -7.37 3.71 5.01
C THR A 21 -8.79 3.15 5.22
N ARG A 22 -9.30 2.47 4.20
CA ARG A 22 -10.63 1.85 4.20
C ARG A 22 -10.49 0.37 4.55
N TRP A 23 -11.36 -0.10 5.42
CA TRP A 23 -11.33 -1.47 5.94
C TRP A 23 -12.67 -2.16 5.72
N ALA A 24 -12.62 -3.48 5.58
CA ALA A 24 -13.78 -4.34 5.56
C ALA A 24 -13.59 -5.46 6.58
N LEU A 25 -14.64 -5.76 7.33
CA LEU A 25 -14.69 -6.84 8.32
C LEU A 25 -15.99 -7.63 8.13
N PRO A 26 -16.00 -8.97 8.23
CA PRO A 26 -17.24 -9.74 8.15
C PRO A 26 -18.29 -9.20 9.14
N ALA A 27 -19.50 -8.91 8.67
CA ALA A 27 -20.53 -8.32 9.54
C ALA A 27 -20.86 -9.23 10.74
N SER A 28 -20.70 -10.54 10.57
CA SER A 28 -20.89 -11.55 11.64
C SER A 28 -19.87 -11.44 12.78
N ALA A 29 -18.74 -10.77 12.57
CA ALA A 29 -17.72 -10.56 13.60
C ALA A 29 -17.88 -9.21 14.31
N VAL A 30 -18.96 -8.47 14.07
CA VAL A 30 -19.30 -7.22 14.78
C VAL A 30 -20.54 -7.44 15.63
N LEU A 31 -20.39 -7.35 16.96
CA LEU A 31 -21.49 -7.44 17.92
C LEU A 31 -22.25 -6.13 18.05
N GLU A 32 -21.53 -5.00 18.03
CA GLU A 32 -22.14 -3.69 18.21
C GLU A 32 -21.36 -2.60 17.49
N VAL A 33 -22.11 -1.62 16.98
CA VAL A 33 -21.61 -0.32 16.50
C VAL A 33 -22.26 0.77 17.34
N GLY A 34 -21.49 1.69 17.90
CA GLY A 34 -22.05 2.80 18.66
C GLY A 34 -21.11 3.99 18.80
N ALA A 35 -21.59 5.07 19.41
CA ALA A 35 -20.80 6.28 19.59
C ALA A 35 -19.51 6.00 20.36
N ALA A 36 -18.41 6.62 19.95
CA ALA A 36 -17.18 6.56 20.70
C ALA A 36 -17.38 7.24 22.07
N PRO A 37 -17.05 6.55 23.18
CA PRO A 37 -17.19 7.13 24.50
C PRO A 37 -16.16 8.24 24.74
N GLU A 38 -16.51 9.21 25.59
CA GLU A 38 -15.64 10.31 25.96
C GLU A 38 -14.61 9.88 27.02
N GLY A 39 -13.33 10.19 26.80
CA GLY A 39 -12.25 9.95 27.76
C GLY A 39 -11.36 8.75 27.47
N ALA A 40 -10.15 8.75 28.05
CA ALA A 40 -9.07 7.80 27.74
C ALA A 40 -9.23 6.40 28.39
N ALA A 41 -10.16 6.24 29.33
CA ALA A 41 -10.41 4.99 30.07
C ALA A 41 -11.80 4.42 29.80
N ALA A 42 -12.34 4.69 28.62
CA ALA A 42 -13.70 4.32 28.32
C ALA A 42 -13.86 2.81 28.12
N LEU A 43 -14.94 2.27 28.69
CA LEU A 43 -15.30 0.87 28.60
C LEU A 43 -16.54 0.70 27.72
N ARG A 44 -16.58 -0.42 27.00
CA ARG A 44 -17.77 -0.88 26.27
C ARG A 44 -17.95 -2.37 26.50
N HIS A 45 -19.08 -2.78 27.09
CA HIS A 45 -19.27 -4.14 27.63
C HIS A 45 -18.16 -4.59 28.59
N GLY A 46 -17.60 -3.67 29.38
CA GLY A 46 -16.48 -3.95 30.27
C GLY A 46 -15.12 -4.12 29.57
N LEU A 47 -15.06 -3.99 28.24
CA LEU A 47 -13.81 -4.01 27.47
C LEU A 47 -13.23 -2.61 27.35
N PRO A 48 -11.90 -2.44 27.49
CA PRO A 48 -11.24 -1.17 27.18
C PRO A 48 -11.41 -0.85 25.69
N VAL A 49 -11.80 0.38 25.39
CA VAL A 49 -11.89 0.85 24.00
C VAL A 49 -10.50 1.25 23.51
N GLU A 50 -9.98 0.48 22.56
CA GLU A 50 -8.65 0.65 21.98
C GLU A 50 -8.70 1.54 20.72
N ASP A 51 -7.71 2.40 20.52
CA ASP A 51 -7.62 3.18 19.28
C ASP A 51 -7.09 2.30 18.14
N PHE A 52 -7.88 2.13 17.09
CA PHE A 52 -7.54 1.26 15.97
C PHE A 52 -6.30 1.73 15.20
N GLY A 53 -6.08 3.05 15.09
CA GLY A 53 -4.86 3.60 14.50
C GLY A 53 -3.63 3.23 15.32
N LYS A 54 -3.68 3.46 16.63
CA LYS A 54 -2.56 3.08 17.53
C LYS A 54 -2.27 1.59 17.52
N LEU A 55 -3.31 0.76 17.46
CA LEU A 55 -3.16 -0.69 17.37
C LEU A 55 -2.34 -1.12 16.16
N LEU A 56 -2.48 -0.37 15.05
CA LEU A 56 -1.76 -0.57 13.81
C LEU A 56 -0.43 0.22 13.72
N GLY A 57 0.02 0.84 14.82
CA GLY A 57 1.23 1.67 14.84
C GLY A 57 1.09 3.01 14.11
N GLU A 58 -0.14 3.42 13.81
CA GLU A 58 -0.47 4.64 13.08
C GLU A 58 -0.93 5.76 14.05
N ALA A 59 -1.13 6.95 13.49
CA ALA A 59 -1.69 8.07 14.24
C ALA A 59 -3.07 7.71 14.82
N PRO A 60 -3.40 8.18 16.05
CA PRO A 60 -4.69 7.89 16.66
C PRO A 60 -5.84 8.45 15.84
N CYS A 61 -7.00 7.80 15.94
CA CYS A 61 -8.22 8.28 15.32
C CYS A 61 -8.53 9.69 15.86
N THR A 62 -8.79 10.65 14.97
CA THR A 62 -9.16 12.03 15.31
C THR A 62 -10.51 12.41 14.70
N GLY A 63 -11.17 13.42 15.25
CA GLY A 63 -12.43 13.95 14.71
C GLY A 63 -13.67 13.64 15.56
N PRO A 64 -14.80 14.33 15.28
CA PRO A 64 -16.03 14.24 16.08
C PRO A 64 -16.92 13.03 15.75
N GLN A 65 -16.64 12.31 14.65
CA GLN A 65 -17.48 11.20 14.17
C GLN A 65 -16.98 9.81 14.58
N LYS A 66 -16.10 9.72 15.58
CA LYS A 66 -15.53 8.44 15.99
C LYS A 66 -16.61 7.46 16.42
N VAL A 67 -16.42 6.21 16.06
CA VAL A 67 -17.35 5.11 16.33
C VAL A 67 -16.61 4.01 17.06
N THR A 68 -17.27 3.36 18.02
CA THR A 68 -16.77 2.12 18.62
C THR A 68 -17.40 0.92 17.96
N LEU A 69 -16.55 -0.03 17.56
CA LEU A 69 -16.90 -1.37 17.11
C LEU A 69 -16.61 -2.36 18.23
N VAL A 70 -17.57 -3.20 18.58
CA VAL A 70 -17.36 -4.34 19.49
C VAL A 70 -17.31 -5.59 18.64
N LEU A 71 -16.20 -6.33 18.72
CA LEU A 71 -15.93 -7.48 17.86
C LEU A 71 -16.24 -8.81 18.57
N ASP A 72 -16.85 -9.73 17.82
CA ASP A 72 -17.04 -11.12 18.21
C ASP A 72 -15.80 -11.93 17.81
N CYS A 73 -14.75 -11.82 18.61
CA CYS A 73 -13.53 -12.59 18.44
C CYS A 73 -13.03 -13.08 19.81
N ALA A 74 -12.02 -13.95 19.81
CA ALA A 74 -11.46 -14.51 21.04
C ALA A 74 -9.97 -14.14 21.15
N PRO A 75 -9.56 -13.23 22.05
CA PRO A 75 -10.39 -12.48 23.00
C PRO A 75 -11.23 -11.36 22.32
N PRO A 76 -12.40 -10.98 22.88
CA PRO A 76 -13.24 -9.93 22.30
C PRO A 76 -12.56 -8.56 22.45
N ARG A 77 -12.77 -7.69 21.46
CA ARG A 77 -12.16 -6.34 21.43
C ARG A 77 -13.19 -5.25 21.20
N ALA A 78 -12.93 -4.09 21.80
CA ALA A 78 -13.67 -2.86 21.50
C ALA A 78 -12.70 -1.86 20.83
N LEU A 79 -13.00 -1.45 19.61
CA LEU A 79 -12.12 -0.62 18.78
C LEU A 79 -12.77 0.73 18.47
N CYS A 80 -12.06 1.81 18.72
CA CYS A 80 -12.39 3.14 18.24
C CYS A 80 -11.85 3.34 16.83
N VAL A 81 -12.74 3.64 15.89
CA VAL A 81 -12.44 3.89 14.47
C VAL A 81 -12.92 5.29 14.07
N GLU A 82 -12.45 5.79 12.93
CA GLU A 82 -12.75 7.15 12.47
C GLU A 82 -14.21 7.31 12.05
N ALA A 83 -14.76 6.34 11.32
CA ALA A 83 -16.16 6.34 10.87
C ALA A 83 -16.58 4.95 10.36
N VAL A 84 -17.84 4.58 10.56
CA VAL A 84 -18.48 3.49 9.81
C VAL A 84 -19.16 4.07 8.59
N GLU A 85 -18.96 3.44 7.43
CA GLU A 85 -19.51 3.93 6.18
C GLU A 85 -20.77 3.17 5.77
N GLU A 86 -20.77 1.84 5.85
CA GLU A 86 -21.91 1.01 5.47
C GLU A 86 -21.78 -0.44 5.94
N VAL A 87 -22.90 -1.15 5.94
CA VAL A 87 -22.94 -2.62 5.92
C VAL A 87 -23.46 -3.03 4.55
N THR A 88 -22.70 -3.86 3.83
CA THR A 88 -23.00 -4.20 2.43
C THR A 88 -22.61 -5.63 2.12
N ASP A 89 -23.26 -6.23 1.11
CA ASP A 89 -22.83 -7.50 0.55
C ASP A 89 -21.63 -7.28 -0.40
N LEU A 90 -20.51 -7.95 -0.13
CA LEU A 90 -19.28 -7.92 -0.92
C LEU A 90 -19.04 -9.24 -1.67
N ALA A 91 -20.05 -10.09 -1.84
CA ALA A 91 -19.91 -11.37 -2.55
C ALA A 91 -19.44 -11.20 -4.01
N ALA A 92 -19.85 -10.12 -4.66
CA ALA A 92 -19.47 -9.81 -6.05
C ALA A 92 -18.25 -8.88 -6.17
N ALA A 93 -17.69 -8.40 -5.05
CA ALA A 93 -16.55 -7.48 -5.07
C ALA A 93 -15.27 -8.24 -5.47
N PRO A 94 -14.48 -7.74 -6.46
CA PRO A 94 -13.19 -8.33 -6.77
C PRO A 94 -12.28 -8.36 -5.54
N PHE A 95 -11.70 -9.53 -5.29
CA PHE A 95 -10.76 -9.76 -4.19
C PHE A 95 -9.36 -10.01 -4.72
N PHE A 96 -8.39 -9.34 -4.11
CA PHE A 96 -6.99 -9.42 -4.46
C PHE A 96 -6.19 -9.87 -3.24
N ARG A 97 -5.37 -10.90 -3.42
CA ARG A 97 -4.37 -11.24 -2.39
C ARG A 97 -3.30 -10.15 -2.37
N LEU A 98 -2.83 -9.82 -1.17
CA LEU A 98 -1.72 -8.88 -1.05
C LEU A 98 -0.43 -9.50 -1.61
N PRO A 99 0.45 -8.69 -2.22
CA PRO A 99 1.81 -9.12 -2.55
C PRO A 99 2.54 -9.65 -1.31
N GLU A 100 3.45 -10.60 -1.50
CA GLU A 100 4.22 -11.20 -0.40
C GLU A 100 5.03 -10.14 0.35
N GLY A 101 5.12 -10.30 1.68
CA GLY A 101 5.84 -9.36 2.55
C GLY A 101 5.12 -8.03 2.81
N LEU A 102 3.90 -7.85 2.30
CA LEU A 102 3.10 -6.64 2.53
C LEU A 102 2.12 -6.82 3.69
N GLY A 103 2.22 -5.96 4.70
CA GLY A 103 1.34 -5.95 5.87
C GLY A 103 1.77 -6.92 6.98
N PRO A 104 1.11 -6.86 8.15
CA PRO A 104 1.42 -7.71 9.29
C PRO A 104 0.78 -9.08 9.07
N GLY A 105 1.61 -10.13 9.03
CA GLY A 105 1.25 -11.47 8.58
C GLY A 105 -0.07 -11.99 9.17
N GLY A 106 -1.06 -12.23 8.30
CA GLY A 106 -2.35 -12.81 8.65
C GLY A 106 -3.45 -11.82 9.08
N LEU A 107 -3.10 -10.60 9.50
CA LEU A 107 -4.09 -9.60 9.91
C LEU A 107 -4.96 -9.14 8.75
N ILE A 108 -4.35 -9.03 7.57
CA ILE A 108 -4.98 -8.55 6.35
C ILE A 108 -5.09 -9.73 5.39
N ARG A 109 -6.32 -10.15 5.09
CA ARG A 109 -6.59 -11.27 4.17
C ARG A 109 -6.27 -10.88 2.73
N GLY A 110 -6.56 -9.63 2.38
CA GLY A 110 -6.44 -9.11 1.02
C GLY A 110 -7.02 -7.71 0.88
N ALA A 111 -7.19 -7.28 -0.36
CA ALA A 111 -7.86 -6.04 -0.72
C ALA A 111 -9.12 -6.35 -1.55
N LEU A 112 -10.17 -5.54 -1.36
CA LEU A 112 -11.45 -5.63 -2.06
C LEU A 112 -11.68 -4.33 -2.84
N LEU A 113 -12.13 -4.43 -4.09
CA LEU A 113 -12.57 -3.26 -4.85
C LEU A 113 -14.07 -3.02 -4.60
N HIS A 114 -14.39 -1.93 -3.91
CA HIS A 114 -15.77 -1.54 -3.62
C HIS A 114 -16.01 -0.06 -3.98
N ARG A 115 -17.00 0.19 -4.83
CA ARG A 115 -17.32 1.54 -5.36
C ARG A 115 -16.09 2.27 -5.93
N GLY A 116 -15.26 1.55 -6.68
CA GLY A 116 -14.06 2.10 -7.33
C GLY A 116 -12.91 2.42 -6.37
N ARG A 117 -12.98 1.99 -5.10
CA ARG A 117 -11.94 2.19 -4.10
C ARG A 117 -11.55 0.87 -3.46
N LEU A 118 -10.26 0.71 -3.18
CA LEU A 118 -9.78 -0.44 -2.43
C LEU A 118 -10.13 -0.30 -0.95
N ALA A 119 -10.51 -1.41 -0.33
CA ALA A 119 -10.61 -1.59 1.11
C ALA A 119 -9.81 -2.83 1.52
N LEU A 120 -9.07 -2.76 2.62
CA LEU A 120 -8.34 -3.89 3.16
C LEU A 120 -9.28 -4.77 3.99
N GLU A 121 -9.27 -6.06 3.72
CA GLU A 121 -10.08 -7.02 4.48
C GLU A 121 -9.31 -7.52 5.70
N LEU A 122 -9.86 -7.26 6.88
CA LEU A 122 -9.32 -7.74 8.15
C LEU A 122 -9.74 -9.18 8.42
N GLU A 123 -8.84 -9.95 9.03
CA GLU A 123 -9.13 -11.22 9.67
C GLU A 123 -9.45 -10.96 11.16
N PRO A 124 -10.73 -11.10 11.61
CA PRO A 124 -11.12 -10.76 12.98
C PRO A 124 -10.32 -11.51 14.05
N GLN A 125 -10.00 -12.77 13.81
CA GLN A 125 -9.23 -13.56 14.78
C GLN A 125 -7.78 -13.10 14.86
N ALA A 126 -7.13 -12.84 13.72
CA ALA A 126 -5.77 -12.28 13.72
C ALA A 126 -5.73 -10.90 14.37
N LEU A 127 -6.80 -10.11 14.23
CA LEU A 127 -6.96 -8.84 14.94
C LEU A 127 -7.16 -9.04 16.45
N ALA A 128 -7.78 -10.13 16.90
CA ALA A 128 -7.90 -10.47 18.31
C ALA A 128 -6.53 -10.75 18.93
N ASP A 129 -5.69 -11.49 18.20
CA ASP A 129 -4.36 -11.93 18.65
C ASP A 129 -3.29 -10.81 18.51
N HIS A 130 -3.57 -9.77 17.72
CA HIS A 130 -2.62 -8.69 17.44
C HIS A 130 -2.37 -7.78 18.65
N GLN A 131 -1.11 -7.70 19.07
CA GLN A 131 -0.67 -6.86 20.18
C GLN A 131 -0.24 -5.45 19.70
N PRO A 132 -0.57 -4.38 20.42
CA PRO A 132 -0.06 -3.04 20.12
C PRO A 132 1.47 -3.01 20.05
N GLY A 133 2.05 -2.35 19.05
CA GLY A 133 3.50 -2.21 18.91
C GLY A 133 4.24 -3.48 18.44
N SER A 134 3.53 -4.57 18.13
CA SER A 134 4.11 -5.79 17.52
C SER A 134 4.49 -5.63 16.04
N ALA A 135 4.68 -4.38 15.59
CA ALA A 135 5.08 -4.06 14.23
C ALA A 135 6.33 -4.88 13.85
N PRO A 136 6.34 -5.55 12.69
CA PRO A 136 7.60 -5.97 12.10
C PRO A 136 8.51 -4.75 12.02
N ALA A 137 9.77 -4.87 12.44
CA ALA A 137 10.73 -3.80 12.24
C ALA A 137 10.71 -3.43 10.75
N PRO A 138 10.59 -2.14 10.39
CA PRO A 138 10.59 -1.75 8.99
C PRO A 138 11.87 -2.30 8.39
N ARG A 139 11.74 -3.12 7.34
CA ARG A 139 12.91 -3.61 6.60
C ARG A 139 13.64 -2.38 6.08
N SER A 140 14.84 -2.13 6.61
CA SER A 140 15.71 -1.09 6.09
C SER A 140 16.13 -1.53 4.70
N LEU A 141 15.61 -0.83 3.69
CA LEU A 141 16.01 -1.00 2.30
C LEU A 141 17.28 -0.18 2.14
N LEU A 142 18.41 -0.77 2.53
CA LEU A 142 19.68 -0.20 2.12
C LEU A 142 19.74 -0.32 0.59
N PRO A 143 20.06 0.77 -0.11
CA PRO A 143 20.26 0.68 -1.54
C PRO A 143 21.33 -0.38 -1.85
N PRO A 144 21.14 -1.23 -2.87
CA PRO A 144 22.14 -2.18 -3.33
C PRO A 144 23.46 -1.47 -3.69
N GLU A 145 24.58 -2.12 -3.35
CA GLU A 145 25.93 -1.65 -3.67
C GLU A 145 26.32 -1.92 -5.13
N GLU A 146 25.71 -2.93 -5.76
CA GLU A 146 25.94 -3.25 -7.15
C GLU A 146 24.96 -2.44 -8.03
N SER A 147 25.44 -2.03 -9.21
CA SER A 147 24.65 -1.27 -10.18
C SER A 147 24.97 -1.81 -11.57
N PRO A 148 24.02 -1.77 -12.52
CA PRO A 148 24.25 -2.32 -13.85
C PRO A 148 25.42 -1.59 -14.52
N ALA A 149 26.38 -2.37 -15.03
CA ALA A 149 27.61 -1.84 -15.61
C ALA A 149 27.39 -0.93 -16.85
N ARG A 150 26.20 -0.96 -17.46
CA ARG A 150 25.78 -0.13 -18.60
C ARG A 150 24.28 0.19 -18.53
N PRO A 151 23.83 1.34 -19.06
CA PRO A 151 22.43 1.68 -19.11
C PRO A 151 21.78 0.87 -20.25
N PRO A 152 20.46 0.63 -20.17
CA PRO A 152 19.72 0.05 -21.28
C PRO A 152 19.79 0.91 -22.54
N GLU A 153 19.68 0.28 -23.72
CA GLU A 153 19.65 1.00 -25.01
C GLU A 153 18.50 2.01 -25.11
N ARG A 154 17.35 1.66 -24.53
CA ARG A 154 16.13 2.48 -24.49
C ARG A 154 15.51 2.42 -23.11
N SER A 155 15.20 3.60 -22.57
CA SER A 155 14.66 3.74 -21.23
C SER A 155 13.55 4.77 -21.21
N LEU A 156 12.51 4.54 -20.40
CA LEU A 156 11.58 5.60 -20.03
C LEU A 156 12.26 6.47 -18.98
N VAL A 157 12.32 7.77 -19.23
CA VAL A 157 12.85 8.76 -18.29
C VAL A 157 11.71 9.56 -17.67
N PHE A 158 11.75 9.74 -16.36
CA PHE A 158 10.72 10.44 -15.59
C PHE A 158 11.30 11.08 -14.33
N GLU A 159 10.59 12.03 -13.73
CA GLU A 159 10.99 12.71 -12.50
C GLU A 159 10.44 11.98 -11.26
N ALA A 160 11.30 11.69 -10.29
CA ALA A 160 10.95 11.06 -9.02
C ALA A 160 11.29 11.98 -7.84
N GLY A 161 10.49 13.05 -7.67
CA GLY A 161 10.65 13.98 -6.55
C GLY A 161 12.06 14.56 -6.45
N GLU A 162 12.62 14.57 -5.24
CA GLU A 162 13.96 15.11 -4.96
C GLU A 162 15.12 14.26 -5.52
N LEU A 163 14.87 13.05 -6.04
CA LEU A 163 15.91 12.28 -6.74
C LEU A 163 16.22 12.82 -8.14
N GLY A 164 15.31 13.62 -8.70
CA GLY A 164 15.40 14.13 -10.06
C GLY A 164 15.01 13.07 -11.09
N LEU A 165 15.73 13.02 -12.21
CA LEU A 165 15.42 12.10 -13.30
C LEU A 165 15.83 10.67 -12.97
N ILE A 166 14.91 9.75 -13.23
CA ILE A 166 15.07 8.31 -13.14
C ILE A 166 14.92 7.72 -14.53
N GLY A 167 15.79 6.76 -14.88
CA GLY A 167 15.68 5.94 -16.07
C GLY A 167 15.27 4.52 -15.72
N MET A 168 14.23 4.00 -16.37
CA MET A 168 13.83 2.59 -16.30
C MET A 168 13.96 1.93 -17.67
N PRO A 169 14.56 0.73 -17.77
CA PRO A 169 14.59 -0.02 -19.02
C PRO A 169 13.18 -0.15 -19.59
N LEU A 170 13.01 0.19 -20.87
CA LEU A 170 11.67 0.17 -21.50
C LEU A 170 11.04 -1.23 -21.47
N SER A 171 11.86 -2.29 -21.42
CA SER A 171 11.41 -3.68 -21.30
C SER A 171 10.71 -4.00 -19.98
N LEU A 172 10.93 -3.22 -18.92
CA LEU A 172 10.26 -3.37 -17.63
C LEU A 172 9.00 -2.52 -17.53
N VAL A 173 8.85 -1.50 -18.38
CA VAL A 173 7.75 -0.54 -18.29
C VAL A 173 6.50 -1.11 -18.93
N THR A 174 5.43 -1.23 -18.15
CA THR A 174 4.11 -1.67 -18.62
C THR A 174 3.17 -0.52 -18.90
N GLY A 175 3.41 0.67 -18.32
CA GLY A 175 2.63 1.86 -18.64
C GLY A 175 2.85 3.02 -17.67
N VAL A 176 2.02 4.05 -17.83
CA VAL A 176 1.93 5.19 -16.90
C VAL A 176 0.49 5.25 -16.42
N ILE A 177 0.31 5.25 -15.10
CA ILE A 177 -1.00 5.14 -14.45
C ILE A 177 -1.23 6.33 -13.54
N ARG A 178 -2.50 6.55 -13.19
CA ARG A 178 -2.86 7.42 -12.07
C ARG A 178 -2.76 6.63 -10.77
N ALA A 179 -2.11 7.20 -9.79
CA ALA A 179 -1.98 6.71 -8.43
C ALA A 179 -2.58 7.71 -7.44
N GLU A 180 -3.75 8.25 -7.78
CA GLU A 180 -4.49 9.16 -6.91
C GLU A 180 -4.96 8.43 -5.65
N SER A 181 -4.43 8.83 -4.50
CA SER A 181 -4.79 8.30 -3.17
C SER A 181 -4.67 6.77 -3.05
N PRO A 182 -3.44 6.21 -3.11
CA PRO A 182 -3.22 4.78 -2.93
C PRO A 182 -3.78 4.29 -1.60
N CYS A 183 -4.36 3.08 -1.60
CA CYS A 183 -4.87 2.42 -0.41
C CYS A 183 -3.70 2.04 0.49
N ARG A 184 -3.50 2.80 1.57
CA ARG A 184 -2.40 2.56 2.52
C ARG A 184 -2.54 1.17 3.14
N VAL A 185 -1.40 0.50 3.26
CA VAL A 185 -1.27 -0.78 3.97
C VAL A 185 -0.42 -0.55 5.20
N PRO A 186 -0.95 -0.74 6.43
CA PRO A 186 -0.16 -0.59 7.65
C PRO A 186 1.03 -1.54 7.67
N PHE A 187 2.10 -1.12 8.34
CA PHE A 187 3.35 -1.89 8.45
C PHE A 187 4.02 -2.25 7.12
N ALA A 188 3.63 -1.60 6.02
CA ALA A 188 4.32 -1.76 4.75
C ALA A 188 5.77 -1.27 4.85
N ALA A 189 6.63 -1.81 3.98
CA ALA A 189 8.04 -1.43 3.92
C ALA A 189 8.22 0.08 3.70
N PHE A 190 9.33 0.63 4.18
CA PHE A 190 9.65 2.03 4.01
C PHE A 190 9.64 2.42 2.51
N GLY A 191 9.02 3.54 2.18
CA GLY A 191 8.82 3.96 0.79
C GLY A 191 7.56 3.43 0.11
N HIS A 192 6.91 2.39 0.66
CA HIS A 192 5.62 1.94 0.15
C HIS A 192 4.52 2.99 0.42
N ARG A 193 3.78 3.36 -0.62
CA ARG A 193 2.76 4.41 -0.60
C ARG A 193 1.35 3.87 -0.48
N GLY A 194 1.15 2.60 -0.83
CA GLY A 194 -0.16 1.95 -0.82
C GLY A 194 -0.38 1.12 -2.08
N LEU A 195 -1.59 0.59 -2.20
CA LEU A 195 -2.04 -0.21 -3.32
C LEU A 195 -2.93 0.63 -4.24
N VAL A 196 -2.82 0.40 -5.54
CA VAL A 196 -3.76 0.93 -6.52
C VAL A 196 -4.36 -0.20 -7.34
N HIS A 197 -5.65 -0.09 -7.64
CA HIS A 197 -6.29 -1.00 -8.58
C HIS A 197 -5.98 -0.55 -10.00
N HIS A 198 -5.41 -1.43 -10.81
CA HIS A 198 -5.14 -1.19 -12.21
C HIS A 198 -5.62 -2.38 -13.04
N GLU A 199 -6.60 -2.12 -13.90
CA GLU A 199 -7.26 -3.11 -14.75
C GLU A 199 -7.89 -4.28 -13.98
N ARG A 200 -7.17 -5.40 -13.86
CA ARG A 200 -7.60 -6.64 -13.18
C ARG A 200 -6.65 -7.05 -12.06
N SER A 201 -5.77 -6.14 -11.64
CA SER A 201 -4.71 -6.39 -10.68
C SER A 201 -4.62 -5.25 -9.66
N ILE A 202 -3.87 -5.48 -8.60
CA ILE A 202 -3.41 -4.44 -7.69
C ILE A 202 -1.91 -4.23 -7.89
N LEU A 203 -1.47 -2.98 -7.82
CA LEU A 203 -0.06 -2.60 -7.91
C LEU A 203 0.38 -1.99 -6.58
N SER A 204 1.52 -2.44 -6.07
CA SER A 204 2.22 -1.77 -4.97
C SER A 204 2.89 -0.52 -5.49
N VAL A 205 2.57 0.63 -4.90
CA VAL A 205 3.13 1.92 -5.28
C VAL A 205 4.28 2.27 -4.35
N PHE A 206 5.44 2.59 -4.91
CA PHE A 206 6.64 2.96 -4.18
C PHE A 206 7.07 4.39 -4.50
N ASP A 207 7.66 5.06 -3.51
CA ASP A 207 8.28 6.37 -3.65
C ASP A 207 9.79 6.24 -3.50
N LEU A 208 10.50 6.21 -4.63
CA LEU A 208 11.96 6.07 -4.63
C LEU A 208 12.64 7.22 -3.90
N ALA A 209 12.11 8.45 -3.97
CA ALA A 209 12.70 9.58 -3.25
C ALA A 209 12.69 9.32 -1.74
N LEU A 210 11.56 8.86 -1.22
CA LEU A 210 11.43 8.49 0.18
C LEU A 210 12.39 7.34 0.53
N MET A 211 12.46 6.29 -0.28
CA MET A 211 13.38 5.15 -0.07
C MET A 211 14.85 5.56 -0.02
N ALA A 212 15.23 6.59 -0.80
CA ALA A 212 16.56 7.19 -0.79
C ALA A 212 16.80 8.17 0.38
N GLY A 213 15.89 8.25 1.35
CA GLY A 213 15.97 9.16 2.49
C GLY A 213 15.68 10.62 2.16
N ARG A 214 15.01 10.90 1.03
CA ARG A 214 14.61 12.26 0.61
C ARG A 214 13.17 12.56 1.02
N ALA A 215 12.73 13.80 0.78
CA ALA A 215 11.36 14.17 1.03
C ALA A 215 10.39 13.34 0.18
N GLN A 216 9.22 13.05 0.76
CA GLN A 216 8.16 12.32 0.08
C GLN A 216 7.71 13.04 -1.20
N THR A 217 7.63 12.30 -2.30
CA THR A 217 7.10 12.77 -3.57
C THR A 217 5.61 13.11 -3.43
N LYS A 218 5.23 14.30 -3.90
CA LYS A 218 3.83 14.73 -4.04
C LYS A 218 3.43 14.61 -5.51
N ALA A 219 2.95 13.44 -5.90
CA ALA A 219 2.54 13.16 -7.25
C ALA A 219 1.30 12.24 -7.29
N ASP A 220 0.55 12.34 -8.38
CA ASP A 220 -0.65 11.57 -8.70
C ASP A 220 -0.43 10.59 -9.88
N LEU A 221 0.76 10.59 -10.49
CA LEU A 221 1.15 9.64 -11.53
C LEU A 221 2.14 8.62 -10.98
N ALA A 222 2.13 7.44 -11.59
CA ALA A 222 3.12 6.42 -11.36
C ALA A 222 3.52 5.72 -12.66
N VAL A 223 4.78 5.31 -12.77
CA VAL A 223 5.26 4.43 -13.84
C VAL A 223 5.05 2.99 -13.38
N SER A 224 4.22 2.25 -14.10
CA SER A 224 3.95 0.84 -13.86
C SER A 224 5.06 -0.01 -14.45
N LEU A 225 5.56 -0.95 -13.66
CA LEU A 225 6.69 -1.82 -13.97
C LEU A 225 6.33 -3.29 -13.73
N ASP A 226 6.87 -4.17 -14.56
CA ASP A 226 6.98 -5.60 -14.29
C ASP A 226 8.45 -5.91 -14.00
N VAL A 227 8.73 -6.28 -12.74
CA VAL A 227 10.07 -6.62 -12.27
C VAL A 227 10.03 -8.05 -11.77
N SER A 228 10.72 -8.95 -12.46
CA SER A 228 10.79 -10.38 -12.10
C SER A 228 9.40 -11.05 -11.96
N GLY A 229 8.43 -10.64 -12.78
CA GLY A 229 7.04 -11.13 -12.76
C GLY A 229 6.17 -10.49 -11.69
N GLN A 230 6.67 -9.49 -10.96
CA GLN A 230 5.93 -8.73 -9.95
C GLN A 230 5.53 -7.37 -10.52
N ALA A 231 4.23 -7.10 -10.47
CA ALA A 231 3.67 -5.84 -10.93
C ALA A 231 3.70 -4.79 -9.81
N LEU A 232 4.43 -3.70 -10.04
CA LEU A 232 4.58 -2.58 -9.10
C LEU A 232 4.52 -1.24 -9.84
N ALA A 233 4.46 -0.14 -9.11
CA ALA A 233 4.51 1.19 -9.69
C ALA A 233 5.42 2.12 -8.89
N VAL A 234 6.09 3.04 -9.57
CA VAL A 234 6.95 4.08 -8.96
C VAL A 234 6.31 5.44 -9.14
N LEU A 235 6.12 6.19 -8.06
CA LEU A 235 5.58 7.55 -8.12
C LEU A 235 6.44 8.45 -9.00
N THR A 236 5.79 9.25 -9.83
CA THR A 236 6.45 10.24 -10.68
C THR A 236 5.65 11.53 -10.76
N SER A 237 6.32 12.68 -10.65
CA SER A 237 5.69 13.97 -10.91
C SER A 237 5.48 14.23 -12.40
N ARG A 238 6.31 13.63 -13.25
CA ARG A 238 6.33 13.91 -14.68
C ARG A 238 7.06 12.84 -15.45
N VAL A 239 6.47 12.39 -16.55
CA VAL A 239 7.15 11.57 -17.56
C VAL A 239 7.81 12.48 -18.60
N VAL A 240 9.11 12.30 -18.83
CA VAL A 240 9.86 13.02 -19.86
C VAL A 240 9.66 12.37 -21.22
N GLY A 241 9.78 11.04 -21.27
CA GLY A 241 9.59 10.24 -22.48
C GLY A 241 10.64 9.15 -22.62
N MET A 242 10.63 8.50 -23.78
CA MET A 242 11.62 7.48 -24.13
C MET A 242 12.92 8.16 -24.56
N VAL A 243 14.03 7.73 -23.97
CA VAL A 243 15.38 8.22 -24.27
C VAL A 243 16.29 7.04 -24.62
N ALA A 244 17.20 7.27 -25.57
CA ALA A 244 18.21 6.32 -26.01
C ALA A 244 19.58 7.01 -26.09
N GLY A 245 20.67 6.24 -26.19
CA GLY A 245 22.02 6.79 -26.42
C GLY A 245 22.61 7.50 -25.19
N PHE A 246 22.46 6.90 -24.02
CA PHE A 246 23.03 7.42 -22.78
C PHE A 246 24.57 7.42 -22.83
N ALA A 247 25.18 8.54 -22.44
CA ALA A 247 26.63 8.69 -22.33
C ALA A 247 27.10 8.41 -20.90
N GLY A 248 28.37 8.00 -20.78
CA GLY A 248 29.07 7.40 -19.61
C GLY A 248 28.61 7.80 -18.20
N PRO A 249 28.90 6.96 -17.19
CA PRO A 249 28.41 7.19 -15.84
C PRO A 249 29.01 8.49 -15.28
N SER A 250 28.17 9.34 -14.69
CA SER A 250 28.56 10.64 -14.16
C SER A 250 28.92 10.60 -12.68
N LEU A 251 28.19 9.78 -11.90
CA LEU A 251 28.38 9.60 -10.47
C LEU A 251 27.72 8.29 -10.00
N ALA A 252 28.36 7.60 -9.05
CA ALA A 252 27.69 6.59 -8.24
C ALA A 252 26.95 7.25 -7.09
N GLU A 253 25.68 6.93 -6.92
CA GLU A 253 24.87 7.34 -5.78
C GLU A 253 24.33 6.10 -5.08
N PRO A 254 23.95 6.18 -3.79
CA PRO A 254 23.28 5.07 -3.12
C PRO A 254 22.10 4.55 -3.95
N GLY A 255 22.27 3.34 -4.50
CA GLY A 255 21.24 2.55 -5.15
C GLY A 255 21.10 2.73 -6.66
N GLY A 256 22.10 3.34 -7.32
CA GLY A 256 22.22 3.29 -8.77
C GLY A 256 23.35 4.13 -9.35
N LEU A 257 23.47 4.11 -10.68
CA LEU A 257 24.40 4.94 -11.43
C LEU A 257 23.65 6.05 -12.17
N ARG A 258 24.21 7.28 -12.16
CA ARG A 258 23.74 8.36 -13.03
C ARG A 258 24.40 8.29 -14.39
N TRP A 259 23.60 8.47 -15.44
CA TRP A 259 24.06 8.52 -16.83
C TRP A 259 23.59 9.81 -17.50
N HIS A 260 24.38 10.30 -18.45
CA HIS A 260 24.00 11.49 -19.22
C HIS A 260 23.01 11.12 -20.32
N THR A 261 21.90 11.82 -20.36
CA THR A 261 20.95 11.82 -21.48
C THR A 261 21.53 12.62 -22.66
N PRO A 262 21.04 12.41 -23.90
CA PRO A 262 21.53 13.14 -25.08
C PRO A 262 21.35 14.66 -25.01
N ASP A 263 20.44 15.17 -24.18
CA ASP A 263 20.22 16.60 -23.98
C ASP A 263 21.07 17.20 -22.84
N GLY A 264 22.01 16.41 -22.30
CA GLY A 264 22.97 16.85 -21.29
C GLY A 264 22.48 16.72 -19.84
N ARG A 265 21.22 16.37 -19.59
CA ARG A 265 20.73 16.08 -18.22
C ARG A 265 21.24 14.74 -17.71
N THR A 266 21.23 14.50 -16.39
CA THR A 266 21.59 13.21 -15.80
C THR A 266 20.36 12.47 -15.30
N ALA A 267 20.31 11.15 -15.55
CA ALA A 267 19.26 10.26 -15.05
C ALA A 267 19.87 9.13 -14.22
N LEU A 268 19.32 8.89 -13.03
CA LEU A 268 19.69 7.78 -12.16
C LEU A 268 18.99 6.49 -12.64
N PHE A 269 19.75 5.41 -12.74
CA PHE A 269 19.26 4.07 -13.07
C PHE A 269 19.31 3.21 -11.81
N PRO A 270 18.21 3.09 -11.06
CA PRO A 270 18.18 2.33 -9.84
C PRO A 270 17.97 0.83 -10.10
N GLU A 271 18.53 0.00 -9.24
CA GLU A 271 18.21 -1.43 -9.18
C GLU A 271 16.91 -1.66 -8.40
N VAL A 272 15.77 -1.38 -9.05
CA VAL A 272 14.44 -1.45 -8.41
C VAL A 272 14.18 -2.77 -7.71
N GLU A 273 14.65 -3.88 -8.27
CA GLU A 273 14.47 -5.19 -7.65
C GLU A 273 15.10 -5.25 -6.25
N ALA A 274 16.33 -4.76 -6.08
CA ALA A 274 16.99 -4.77 -4.78
C ALA A 274 16.44 -3.71 -3.82
N TRP A 275 15.88 -2.61 -4.34
CA TRP A 275 15.17 -1.62 -3.53
C TRP A 275 13.83 -2.17 -3.02
N VAL A 276 13.10 -2.93 -3.82
CA VAL A 276 11.73 -3.36 -3.49
C VAL A 276 11.69 -4.76 -2.87
N PHE A 277 12.60 -5.64 -3.31
CA PHE A 277 12.72 -7.04 -2.91
C PHE A 277 14.14 -7.28 -2.35
N PRO A 278 14.48 -6.72 -1.17
CA PRO A 278 15.78 -6.94 -0.57
C PRO A 278 15.99 -8.45 -0.35
N ARG A 279 17.12 -8.97 -0.85
CA ARG A 279 17.50 -10.37 -0.60
C ARG A 279 17.68 -10.56 0.91
N THR A 280 16.98 -11.54 1.46
CA THR A 280 17.10 -11.98 2.86
C THR A 280 18.37 -12.75 3.10
#